data_AF-A0A7V4LQK8-F1
#
_entry.id   AF-A0A7V4LQK8-F1
#
_cell.length_a   1.000
_cell.length_b   1.000
_cell.length_c   1.000
_cell.angle_alpha   90.00
_cell.angle_beta   90.00
_cell.angle_gamma   90.00
#
_symmetry.space_group_name_H-M   'P 1'
#
loop_
_entity.id
_entity.type
_entity.pdbx_description
1 polymer ?
#
loop_
_entity_poly.entity_id
_entity_poly.type
_entity_poly.pdbx_seq_one_letter_code
_entity_poly.pdbx_strand_id
1 'polypeptide(L)' 'MMKFYCNTCRKEFDAQGRKEEFISPVYGPCSHYVADCPDCGRESSEYRAPKASRPEQAPEVPSCGMGGCCCGM' A
#
# COMPACT_ATOMS: atom_id res chain seq x y z
N MET A 1 2.37 -18.80 6.83
CA MET A 1 3.51 -17.89 7.09
C MET A 1 3.22 -16.57 6.40
N MET A 2 3.64 -15.45 6.99
CA MET A 2 3.48 -14.13 6.39
C MET A 2 4.77 -13.76 5.66
N LYS A 3 4.66 -12.94 4.62
CA LYS A 3 5.81 -12.39 3.91
C LYS A 3 6.25 -11.08 4.55
N PHE A 4 7.56 -10.94 4.74
CA PHE A 4 8.21 -9.75 5.25
C PHE A 4 9.24 -9.27 4.25
N TYR A 5 9.46 -7.97 4.19
CA TYR A 5 10.49 -7.38 3.32
C TYR A 5 11.52 -6.64 4.16
N CYS A 6 12.76 -7.12 4.11
CA CYS A 6 13.85 -6.44 4.79
C CYS A 6 14.39 -5.32 3.90
N ASN A 7 14.16 -4.05 4.28
CA ASN A 7 14.71 -2.89 3.56
C ASN A 7 16.26 -2.83 3.57
N THR A 8 16.90 -3.51 4.53
CA THR A 8 18.37 -3.53 4.64
C THR A 8 18.98 -4.57 3.70
N CYS A 9 18.47 -5.79 3.69
CA CYS A 9 18.93 -6.86 2.80
C CYS A 9 18.29 -6.79 1.40
N ARG A 10 17.22 -6.02 1.23
CA ARG A 10 16.35 -5.95 0.04
C ARG A 10 15.85 -7.32 -0.41
N LYS A 11 15.51 -8.18 0.56
CA LYS A 11 15.01 -9.54 0.34
C LYS A 11 13.64 -9.71 0.98
N GLU A 12 12.81 -10.48 0.30
CA GLU A 12 11.56 -11.02 0.83
C GLU A 12 11.86 -12.33 1.56
N PHE A 13 11.20 -12.54 2.70
CA PHE A 13 11.32 -13.77 3.47
C PHE A 13 10.01 -14.13 4.15
N ASP A 14 9.78 -15.42 4.36
CA ASP A 14 8.61 -15.96 5.04
C ASP A 14 8.93 -16.17 6.52
N ALA A 15 8.10 -15.60 7.40
CA ALA A 15 8.23 -15.77 8.85
C ALA A 15 6.86 -15.89 9.52
N GLN A 16 6.84 -16.33 10.78
CA GLN A 16 5.60 -16.37 11.56
C GLN A 16 5.12 -14.95 11.90
N GLY A 17 6.07 -14.04 12.16
CA GLY A 17 5.80 -12.66 12.59
C GLY A 17 5.28 -12.58 14.02
N ARG A 18 5.55 -11.45 14.68
CA ARG A 18 4.91 -11.06 15.94
C ARG A 18 3.93 -9.93 15.65
N LYS A 19 2.72 -10.04 16.20
CA LYS A 19 1.73 -8.97 16.18
C LYS A 19 2.10 -7.96 17.25
N GLU A 20 2.33 -6.72 16.88
CA GLU A 20 2.48 -5.62 17.82
C GLU A 20 1.25 -4.73 17.78
N GLU A 21 0.79 -4.36 18.97
CA GLU A 21 -0.38 -3.52 19.16
C GLU A 21 0.09 -2.14 19.61
N PHE A 22 -0.38 -1.10 18.93
CA PHE A 22 0.02 0.27 19.19
C PHE A 22 -1.18 1.20 19.10
N ILE A 23 -1.18 2.27 19.89
CA ILE A 23 -2.25 3.27 19.85
C ILE A 23 -1.78 4.42 18.96
N SER A 24 -2.36 4.53 17.77
CA SER A 24 -2.15 5.69 16.91
C SER A 24 -2.94 6.88 17.45
N PRO A 25 -2.33 8.07 17.59
CA PRO A 25 -3.05 9.26 18.04
C PRO A 25 -4.11 9.74 17.05
N VAL A 26 -4.01 9.34 15.77
CA VAL A 26 -4.94 9.73 14.71
C VAL A 26 -6.06 8.69 14.52
N TYR A 27 -5.72 7.40 14.58
CA TYR A 27 -6.63 6.32 14.21
C TYR A 27 -7.07 5.43 15.39
N GLY A 28 -6.54 5.66 16.60
CA GLY A 28 -6.83 4.86 17.78
C GLY A 28 -6.04 3.54 17.82
N PRO A 29 -6.55 2.48 18.48
CA PRO A 29 -5.85 1.22 18.64
C PRO A 29 -5.66 0.53 17.29
N CYS A 30 -4.40 0.29 16.94
CA CYS A 30 -3.97 -0.38 15.72
C CYS A 30 -3.04 -1.55 16.04
N SER A 31 -2.82 -2.39 15.03
CA SER A 31 -1.84 -3.46 15.13
C SER A 31 -1.14 -3.70 13.81
N HIS A 32 0.11 -4.10 13.87
CA HIS A 32 0.92 -4.50 12.72
C HIS A 32 1.64 -5.81 13.01
N TYR A 33 2.10 -6.49 11.95
CA TYR A 33 2.98 -7.63 12.09
C TYR A 33 4.42 -7.24 11.73
N VAL A 34 5.36 -7.65 12.57
CA VAL A 34 6.81 -7.48 12.33
C VAL A 34 7.54 -8.80 12.48
N ALA A 35 8.67 -8.95 11.80
CA ALA A 35 9.56 -10.09 11.95
C ALA A 35 11.03 -9.66 11.82
N ASP A 36 11.91 -10.32 12.55
CA ASP A 36 13.34 -10.10 12.46
C ASP A 36 13.92 -10.81 11.22
N CYS A 37 14.72 -10.08 10.43
CA CYS A 37 15.37 -10.64 9.26
C CYS A 37 16.45 -11.67 9.66
N PRO A 38 16.45 -12.90 9.11
CA PRO A 38 17.42 -13.92 9.48
C PRO A 38 18.86 -13.59 9.04
N ASP A 39 19.05 -12.76 8.00
CA ASP A 39 20.37 -12.37 7.52
C ASP A 39 21.02 -11.24 8.35
N CYS A 40 20.23 -10.25 8.79
CA CYS A 40 20.78 -9.02 9.42
C CYS A 40 20.24 -8.72 10.82
N GLY A 41 19.25 -9.47 11.31
CA GLY A 41 18.64 -9.30 12.63
C GLY A 41 17.82 -8.01 12.80
N ARG A 42 17.57 -7.24 11.72
CA ARG A 42 16.73 -6.04 11.80
C ARG A 42 15.25 -6.38 11.68
N GLU A 43 14.45 -5.65 12.44
CA GLU A 43 13.00 -5.68 12.34
C GLU A 43 12.54 -5.26 10.94
N SER A 44 11.66 -6.07 10.38
CA SER A 44 11.05 -5.86 9.07
C SER A 44 9.53 -5.94 9.22
N SER A 45 8.80 -5.00 8.62
CA SER A 45 7.34 -4.99 8.62
C SER A 45 6.77 -5.97 7.61
N GLU A 46 5.52 -6.40 7.83
CA GLU A 46 4.82 -7.26 6.86
C GLU A 46 4.85 -6.62 5.46
N TYR A 47 5.15 -7.44 4.45
CA TYR A 47 5.08 -7.01 3.07
C TYR A 47 3.62 -6.95 2.66
N ARG A 48 3.04 -5.75 2.71
CA ARG A 48 1.75 -5.49 2.07
C ARG A 48 2.01 -5.15 0.62
N ALA A 49 1.65 -6.06 -0.29
CA ALA A 49 1.54 -5.70 -1.69
C ALA A 49 0.65 -4.44 -1.78
N PRO A 50 1.08 -3.38 -2.49
CA PRO A 50 0.21 -2.26 -2.73
C PRO A 50 -1.08 -2.81 -3.31
N LYS A 51 -2.23 -2.45 -2.73
CA LYS A 51 -3.52 -2.76 -3.37
C LYS A 51 -3.38 -2.24 -4.78
N ALA A 52 -3.46 -3.13 -5.77
CA ALA A 52 -3.45 -2.72 -7.16
C ALA A 52 -4.51 -1.61 -7.25
N SER A 53 -4.06 -0.37 -7.46
CA SER A 53 -4.96 0.72 -7.76
C SER A 53 -5.78 0.21 -8.92
N ARG A 54 -7.10 0.10 -8.69
CA ARG A 54 -8.07 -0.09 -9.75
C ARG A 54 -7.61 0.76 -10.92
N PRO A 55 -7.40 0.21 -12.13
CA PRO A 55 -7.08 1.05 -13.27
C PRO A 55 -8.16 2.12 -13.32
N GLU A 56 -7.68 3.36 -13.42
CA GLU A 56 -8.44 4.59 -13.45
C GLU A 56 -9.69 4.40 -14.33
N GLN A 57 -10.88 4.43 -13.71
CA GLN A 57 -11.99 5.06 -14.42
C GLN A 57 -11.64 6.52 -14.40
N ALA A 58 -11.19 7.02 -15.55
CA ALA A 58 -10.89 8.43 -15.77
C ALA A 58 -12.04 9.27 -15.18
N PRO A 59 -11.74 10.36 -14.43
CA PRO A 59 -12.78 11.32 -14.10
C PRO A 59 -13.32 11.84 -15.43
N GLU A 60 -14.57 11.47 -15.71
CA GLU A 60 -15.38 12.08 -16.75
C GLU A 60 -15.35 13.59 -16.47
N VAL A 61 -14.58 14.29 -17.30
CA VAL A 61 -14.53 15.74 -17.32
C VAL A 61 -15.96 16.28 -17.32
N PRO A 62 -16.33 17.21 -16.42
CA PRO A 62 -17.58 17.94 -16.60
C PRO A 62 -17.39 18.80 -17.84
N SER A 63 -17.86 18.31 -18.98
CA SER A 63 -17.91 19.09 -20.21
C SER A 63 -18.91 20.21 -19.99
N CYS A 64 -18.40 21.39 -19.65
CA CYS A 64 -19.11 22.65 -19.75
C CYS A 64 -19.53 22.88 -21.21
N GLY A 65 -20.67 22.30 -21.61
CA GLY A 65 -21.29 22.51 -22.92
C GLY A 65 -22.15 23.77 -22.95
N MET A 66 -21.56 24.94 -22.69
CA MET A 66 -22.11 26.23 -23.15
C MET A 66 -21.26 26.70 -24.32
N GLY A 67 -21.86 26.72 -25.51
CA GLY A 67 -21.39 27.57 -26.62
C GLY A 67 -20.65 26.87 -27.75
N GLY A 68 -21.41 26.51 -28.79
CA GLY A 68 -21.13 26.95 -30.17
C GLY A 68 -20.01 26.26 -30.98
N CYS A 69 -20.40 25.90 -32.21
CA CYS A 69 -19.55 25.62 -33.39
C CYS A 69 -18.81 24.27 -33.38
N CYS A 70 -18.63 23.49 -34.46
CA CYS A 70 -19.00 23.54 -35.87
C CYS A 70 -18.48 22.23 -36.50
N CYS A 71 -19.08 21.81 -37.63
CA CYS A 71 -18.56 20.83 -38.62
C CYS A 71 -18.63 19.34 -38.22
N GLY A 72 -19.29 18.42 -38.93
CA GLY A 72 -19.74 18.42 -40.32
C GLY A 72 -19.22 17.17 -41.01
N MET A 73 -20.04 16.12 -41.09
CA MET A 73 -20.32 15.24 -42.25
C MET A 73 -21.23 14.09 -41.79
#